data_AF-A0A969GPQ6-F1
#
_entry.id   AF-A0A969GPQ6-F1
#
_cell.length_a   1.000
_cell.length_b   1.000
_cell.length_c   1.000
_cell.angle_alpha   90.00
_cell.angle_beta   90.00
_cell.angle_gamma   90.00
#
_symmetry.space_group_name_H-M   'P 1'
#
loop_
_entity.id
_entity.type
_entity.pdbx_description
1 polymer ?
#
loop_
_entity_poly.entity_id
_entity_poly.type
_entity_poly.pdbx_seq_one_letter_code
_entity_poly.pdbx_strand_id
1 'polypeptide(L)'
;MVFAPPEITLAQRRGSTLACPHGNLSLDSLLLVPTPLAERAIDDDLQFFVYVTDLALWEHLFLPTHAQPPTPTPAQDLVDLGYVAYQLLTGNDDRPNLLLEQPWATVNDLPLKQFLRQLGGGDFKANVEEARQTLLHLPWQEPIAESAPPAHALTPFTNSSNVLRRLLVLGLLGGIGVGLGVGWRSWAERSGAGPTLAHPCCLTEIALPDTAVSYTTEAGGIWSDILRTPNRVAFNRSLEQTLQERDRRLNRYTLTVVAGEALAAVQSGEAAFALTEWRDSLPAGLHQEVVALDGLVIVVAFGDGNRAHTVPQALQGTISFEQLRQLYTGTPPDWRLATPLQDWTIQLYRPNDPAAIAHFERLVLQTDGAIERFRALPIATLPATQMFGNILQDFEQRQTIGIGFARLSQVINQCSVYPLAVQQSGRPVQAIGQTQGHPITPTTDLCGDKGSYQANVAVFNTDGELRATPYPLKSRLTVVYRQDSQAGRQFAAALKTDEGQALLRAAGLVPLRPLDDR
;
A
#
# COMPACT_ATOMS: atom_id res chain seq x y z
N MET A 1 35.47 4.81 -28.75
CA MET A 1 36.09 4.39 -27.48
C MET A 1 35.10 4.70 -26.40
N VAL A 2 34.39 3.66 -25.93
CA VAL A 2 33.41 3.76 -24.85
C VAL A 2 34.16 3.37 -23.58
N PHE A 3 34.39 4.32 -22.68
CA PHE A 3 34.94 4.02 -21.36
C PHE A 3 33.81 3.43 -20.51
N ALA A 4 34.01 2.20 -20.04
CA ALA A 4 33.21 1.61 -18.97
C ALA A 4 33.43 2.42 -17.67
N PRO A 5 32.39 2.67 -16.87
CA PRO A 5 32.58 3.23 -15.54
C PRO A 5 33.27 2.20 -14.63
N PRO A 6 34.14 2.62 -13.70
CA PRO A 6 34.85 1.71 -12.80
C PRO A 6 33.89 1.09 -11.78
N GLU A 7 34.06 -0.20 -11.53
CA GLU A 7 33.42 -0.94 -10.45
C GLU A 7 33.71 -0.27 -9.10
N ILE A 8 32.66 0.18 -8.40
CA ILE A 8 32.77 0.62 -7.01
C ILE A 8 32.82 -0.63 -6.13
N THR A 9 34.03 -1.04 -5.75
CA THR A 9 34.24 -2.06 -4.74
C THR A 9 34.01 -1.46 -3.36
N LEU A 10 32.81 -1.62 -2.79
CA LEU A 10 32.55 -1.32 -1.38
C LEU A 10 33.19 -2.41 -0.51
N ALA A 11 34.47 -2.19 -0.21
CA ALA A 11 35.23 -3.04 0.71
C ALA A 11 34.69 -2.91 2.14
N GLN A 12 34.22 -4.05 2.66
CA GLN A 12 34.13 -4.47 4.06
C GLN A 12 34.52 -3.42 5.13
N ARG A 13 33.52 -2.94 5.89
CA ARG A 13 33.66 -2.73 7.34
C ARG A 13 32.42 -3.24 8.07
N ARG A 14 32.67 -4.11 9.06
CA ARG A 14 31.70 -4.82 9.89
C ARG A 14 30.89 -3.84 10.75
N GLY A 15 29.59 -4.13 10.91
CA GLY A 15 28.84 -3.86 12.14
C GLY A 15 28.56 -2.39 12.47
N SER A 16 27.79 -1.71 11.63
CA SER A 16 26.90 -0.60 12.01
C SER A 16 26.07 -0.25 10.78
N THR A 17 24.79 0.03 10.95
CA THR A 17 23.96 0.71 9.95
C THR A 17 24.60 2.09 9.69
N LEU A 18 25.57 2.16 8.80
CA LEU A 18 26.21 3.41 8.41
C LEU A 18 25.21 4.19 7.56
N ALA A 19 24.66 5.26 8.14
CA ALA A 19 23.93 6.27 7.39
C ALA A 19 24.81 6.77 6.24
N CYS A 20 24.32 6.68 5.01
CA CYS A 20 25.01 7.21 3.85
C CYS A 20 24.87 8.73 3.86
N PRO A 21 25.97 9.50 3.93
CA PRO A 21 25.88 10.95 3.89
C PRO A 21 25.56 11.42 2.47
N HIS A 22 24.53 12.26 2.36
CA HIS A 22 24.00 12.81 1.12
C HIS A 22 24.76 14.07 0.72
N GLY A 23 24.97 15.01 1.66
CA GLY A 23 25.51 16.33 1.43
C GLY A 23 24.64 17.23 0.53
N ASN A 24 24.81 18.55 0.68
CA ASN A 24 24.03 19.57 -0.04
C ASN A 24 22.51 19.55 0.29
N LEU A 25 22.14 19.13 1.50
CA LEU A 25 20.74 19.16 1.93
C LEU A 25 20.29 20.62 2.18
N SER A 26 19.27 21.05 1.45
CA SER A 26 18.72 22.40 1.45
C SER A 26 17.31 22.42 0.86
N LEU A 27 16.60 23.55 0.92
CA LEU A 27 15.33 23.70 0.20
C LEU A 27 15.50 23.67 -1.32
N ASP A 28 16.69 23.95 -1.85
CA ASP A 28 16.98 23.85 -3.30
C ASP A 28 17.16 22.39 -3.74
N SER A 29 17.57 21.51 -2.83
CA SER A 29 17.75 20.07 -3.07
C SER A 29 16.50 19.25 -2.73
N LEU A 30 15.40 19.91 -2.34
CA LEU A 30 14.18 19.27 -1.86
C LEU A 30 12.97 19.82 -2.59
N LEU A 31 12.24 18.94 -3.26
CA LEU A 31 10.96 19.28 -3.89
C LEU A 31 9.83 18.65 -3.10
N LEU A 32 9.01 19.50 -2.48
CA LEU A 32 7.78 19.11 -1.78
C LEU A 32 6.61 19.13 -2.75
N VAL A 33 6.09 17.95 -3.12
CA VAL A 33 4.93 17.83 -4.01
C VAL A 33 3.72 17.43 -3.18
N PRO A 34 2.71 18.29 -3.05
CA PRO A 34 1.47 17.90 -2.39
C PRO A 34 0.78 16.80 -3.22
N THR A 35 0.33 15.75 -2.56
CA THR A 35 -0.47 14.71 -3.19
C THR A 35 -1.88 15.26 -3.40
N PRO A 36 -2.39 15.35 -4.64
CA PRO A 36 -3.80 15.64 -4.84
C PRO A 36 -4.58 14.39 -4.43
N LEU A 37 -4.94 14.29 -3.15
CA LEU A 37 -6.03 13.41 -2.77
C LEU A 37 -7.30 14.00 -3.40
N ALA A 38 -8.06 13.13 -4.09
CA ALA A 38 -9.37 13.42 -4.66
C ALA A 38 -10.20 14.29 -3.71
N GLU A 39 -11.04 15.17 -4.28
CA GLU A 39 -11.75 16.33 -3.68
C GLU A 39 -12.68 16.03 -2.47
N ARG A 40 -12.40 15.02 -1.64
CA ARG A 40 -13.16 14.64 -0.43
C ARG A 40 -12.29 14.30 0.79
N ALA A 41 -11.00 14.61 0.77
CA ALA A 41 -10.21 14.71 2.00
C ALA A 41 -10.55 16.04 2.70
N ILE A 42 -11.53 16.00 3.59
CA ILE A 42 -11.91 17.13 4.48
C ILE A 42 -11.16 16.96 5.81
N ASP A 43 -9.84 16.83 5.74
CA ASP A 43 -8.94 17.04 6.87
C ASP A 43 -7.70 17.73 6.32
N ASP A 44 -7.27 18.81 6.97
CA ASP A 44 -6.18 19.72 6.57
C ASP A 44 -4.77 19.07 6.58
N ASP A 45 -4.68 17.74 6.67
CA ASP A 45 -3.42 17.01 6.58
C ASP A 45 -2.99 16.90 5.11
N LEU A 46 -2.37 17.98 4.62
CA LEU A 46 -1.63 17.99 3.36
C LEU A 46 -0.62 16.83 3.38
N GLN A 47 -0.93 15.75 2.66
CA GLN A 47 0.06 14.73 2.35
C GLN A 47 0.98 15.28 1.26
N PHE A 48 2.28 15.17 1.47
CA PHE A 48 3.27 15.59 0.49
C PHE A 48 4.35 14.52 0.33
N PHE A 49 4.86 14.41 -0.89
CA PHE A 49 6.08 13.69 -1.19
C PHE A 49 7.26 14.64 -1.13
N VAL A 50 8.37 14.18 -0.54
CA VAL A 50 9.66 14.87 -0.56
C VAL A 50 10.54 14.18 -1.59
N TYR A 51 10.81 14.86 -2.70
CA TYR A 51 11.81 14.42 -3.67
C TYR A 51 13.14 15.09 -3.34
N VAL A 52 14.23 14.33 -3.44
CA VAL A 52 15.59 14.84 -3.27
C VAL A 52 16.22 15.04 -4.64
N THR A 53 16.86 16.19 -4.86
CA THR A 53 17.57 16.53 -6.12
C THR A 53 18.94 17.10 -5.81
N ASP A 54 19.88 17.01 -6.76
CA ASP A 54 21.18 17.69 -6.72
C ASP A 54 21.99 17.49 -5.42
N LEU A 55 21.82 16.32 -4.79
CA LEU A 55 22.57 15.95 -3.60
C LEU A 55 24.05 15.80 -3.94
N ALA A 56 24.92 16.20 -3.02
CA ALA A 56 26.36 16.15 -3.23
C ALA A 56 26.86 14.73 -3.56
N LEU A 57 26.23 13.72 -2.97
CA LEU A 57 26.47 12.30 -3.25
C LEU A 57 26.31 11.93 -4.74
N TRP A 58 25.44 12.64 -5.46
CA TRP A 58 25.15 12.42 -6.88
C TRP A 58 26.00 13.34 -7.75
N GLU A 59 26.07 14.62 -7.38
CA GLU A 59 26.81 15.65 -8.14
C GLU A 59 28.32 15.43 -8.13
N HIS A 60 28.88 14.92 -7.02
CA HIS A 60 30.31 14.65 -6.91
C HIS A 60 30.80 13.58 -7.89
N LEU A 61 29.91 12.76 -8.45
CA LEU A 61 30.24 11.78 -9.48
C LEU A 61 30.67 12.44 -10.80
N PHE A 62 30.27 13.69 -11.03
CA PHE A 62 30.53 14.44 -12.26
C PHE A 62 31.63 15.50 -12.11
N LEU A 63 32.24 15.60 -10.92
CA LEU A 63 33.34 16.52 -10.69
C LEU A 63 34.62 16.05 -11.41
N PRO A 64 35.42 16.97 -11.99
CA PRO A 64 36.69 16.63 -12.60
C PRO A 64 37.62 15.95 -11.58
N THR A 65 38.45 15.00 -12.01
CA THR A 65 39.39 14.24 -11.16
C THR A 65 40.40 15.10 -10.37
N HIS A 66 40.54 16.38 -10.71
CA HIS A 66 41.39 17.35 -10.00
C HIS A 66 40.64 18.16 -8.92
N ALA A 67 39.31 18.09 -8.88
CA ALA A 67 38.53 18.69 -7.82
C ALA A 67 38.48 17.73 -6.63
N GLN A 68 38.83 18.22 -5.44
CA GLN A 68 38.56 17.52 -4.19
C GLN A 68 37.31 18.13 -3.58
N PRO A 69 36.11 17.57 -3.84
CA PRO A 69 34.93 18.03 -3.15
C PRO A 69 35.05 17.78 -1.64
N PRO A 70 34.39 18.61 -0.81
CA PRO A 70 34.25 18.33 0.60
C PRO A 70 33.54 16.98 0.80
N THR A 71 34.07 16.12 1.67
CA THR A 71 33.45 14.82 1.98
C THR A 71 32.17 15.04 2.77
N PRO A 72 30.99 14.61 2.26
CA PRO A 72 29.75 14.66 3.01
C PRO A 72 29.86 13.84 4.30
N THR A 73 29.25 14.30 5.40
CA THR A 73 29.21 13.55 6.66
C THR A 73 27.79 13.48 7.19
N PRO A 74 27.36 12.37 7.83
CA PRO A 74 26.01 12.26 8.37
C PRO A 74 25.73 13.34 9.43
N ALA A 75 26.78 13.72 10.16
CA ALA A 75 26.77 14.84 11.10
C ALA A 75 26.35 16.17 10.45
N GLN A 76 26.88 16.47 9.26
CA GLN A 76 26.54 17.68 8.53
C GLN A 76 25.12 17.61 7.97
N ASP A 77 24.71 16.46 7.42
CA ASP A 77 23.34 16.26 6.92
C ASP A 77 22.29 16.48 8.01
N LEU A 78 22.55 16.01 9.24
CA LEU A 78 21.65 16.26 10.37
C LEU A 78 21.55 17.74 10.69
N VAL A 79 22.68 18.44 10.71
CA VAL A 79 22.70 19.90 10.92
C VAL A 79 21.90 20.61 9.82
N ASP A 80 22.14 20.26 8.56
CA ASP A 80 21.46 20.81 7.39
C ASP A 80 19.96 20.51 7.42
N LEU A 81 19.56 19.31 7.86
CA LEU A 81 18.15 18.95 8.09
C LEU A 81 17.50 19.83 9.16
N GLY A 82 18.23 20.17 10.23
CA GLY A 82 17.78 21.13 11.24
C GLY A 82 17.50 22.52 10.65
N TYR A 83 18.33 22.98 9.72
CA TYR A 83 18.11 24.24 9.00
C TYR A 83 16.91 24.14 8.06
N VAL A 84 16.81 23.10 7.24
CA VAL A 84 15.65 22.88 6.35
C VAL A 84 14.36 22.88 7.15
N ALA A 85 14.31 22.14 8.26
CA ALA A 85 13.12 22.07 9.11
C ALA A 85 12.78 23.43 9.75
N TYR A 86 13.78 24.21 10.18
CA TYR A 86 13.56 25.58 10.67
C TYR A 86 12.96 26.49 9.58
N GLN A 87 13.48 26.42 8.35
CA GLN A 87 13.03 27.24 7.23
C GLN A 87 11.57 26.89 6.87
N LEU A 88 11.24 25.59 6.80
CA LEU A 88 9.87 25.13 6.59
C LEU A 88 8.92 25.57 7.70
N LEU A 89 9.36 25.52 8.96
CA LEU A 89 8.55 25.87 10.13
C LEU A 89 8.26 27.38 10.20
N THR A 90 9.21 28.22 9.78
CA THR A 90 9.12 29.68 9.90
C THR A 90 8.71 30.38 8.62
N GLY A 91 8.78 29.70 7.47
CA GLY A 91 8.63 30.30 6.15
C GLY A 91 9.72 31.31 5.82
N ASN A 92 10.88 31.24 6.50
CA ASN A 92 12.02 32.12 6.27
C ASN A 92 13.17 31.33 5.64
N ASP A 93 13.75 31.86 4.56
CA ASP A 93 14.87 31.24 3.84
C ASP A 93 16.25 31.55 4.46
N ASP A 94 16.29 32.37 5.52
CA ASP A 94 17.53 32.65 6.25
C ASP A 94 18.11 31.40 6.93
N ARG A 95 19.45 31.39 7.11
CA ARG A 95 20.17 30.40 7.93
C ARG A 95 20.73 31.03 9.21
N PRO A 96 19.89 31.38 10.19
CA PRO A 96 20.33 32.01 11.42
C PRO A 96 21.02 30.99 12.34
N ASN A 97 21.82 31.45 13.31
CA ASN A 97 22.36 30.54 14.32
C ASN A 97 21.23 29.98 15.19
N LEU A 98 20.84 28.72 14.92
CA LEU A 98 19.76 28.01 15.60
C LEU A 98 19.98 27.88 17.12
N LEU A 99 21.21 28.01 17.62
CA LEU A 99 21.50 27.97 19.05
C LEU A 99 21.05 29.23 19.81
N LEU A 100 20.83 30.35 19.13
CA LEU A 100 20.34 31.60 19.72
C LEU A 100 18.82 31.56 19.92
N GLU A 101 18.28 32.35 20.84
CA GLU A 101 16.83 32.43 21.09
C GLU A 101 16.08 33.29 20.05
N GLN A 102 16.77 34.29 19.48
CA GLN A 102 16.18 35.28 18.56
C GLN A 102 15.46 34.66 17.35
N PRO A 103 15.99 33.62 16.67
CA PRO A 103 15.35 33.02 15.49
C PRO A 103 14.03 32.31 15.79
N TRP A 104 13.74 32.02 17.06
CA TRP A 104 12.60 31.23 17.49
C TRP A 104 11.46 32.07 18.07
N ALA A 105 11.52 33.40 17.93
CA ALA A 105 10.54 34.30 18.54
C ALA A 105 9.09 34.03 18.11
N THR A 106 8.90 33.41 16.94
CA THR A 106 7.59 33.07 16.35
C THR A 106 7.16 31.61 16.56
N VAL A 107 8.02 30.76 17.14
CA VAL A 107 7.76 29.32 17.28
C VAL A 107 7.34 29.00 18.71
N ASN A 108 6.07 28.58 18.88
CA ASN A 108 5.48 28.27 20.18
C ASN A 108 5.67 26.81 20.63
N ASP A 109 6.00 25.90 19.70
CA ASP A 109 6.27 24.48 20.00
C ASP A 109 7.66 24.32 20.65
N LEU A 110 7.68 24.32 21.99
CA LEU A 110 8.91 24.20 22.77
C LEU A 110 9.63 22.86 22.57
N PRO A 111 8.95 21.69 22.56
CA PRO A 111 9.59 20.41 22.23
C PRO A 111 10.25 20.38 20.86
N LEU A 112 9.55 20.80 19.80
CA LEU A 112 10.07 20.81 18.44
C LEU A 112 11.24 21.81 18.32
N LYS A 113 11.11 22.99 18.93
CA LYS A 113 12.19 23.97 19.02
C LYS A 113 13.44 23.37 19.67
N GLN A 114 13.30 22.67 20.80
CA GLN A 114 14.45 22.04 21.48
C GLN A 114 15.10 20.97 20.61
N PHE A 115 14.30 20.14 19.94
CA PHE A 115 14.80 19.12 19.03
C PHE A 115 15.58 19.74 17.85
N LEU A 116 15.00 20.73 17.17
CA LEU A 116 15.66 21.40 16.04
C LEU A 116 16.93 22.16 16.46
N ARG A 117 17.00 22.67 17.69
CA ARG A 117 18.24 23.24 18.26
C ARG A 117 19.32 22.19 18.46
N GLN A 118 18.98 21.03 19.01
CA GLN A 118 19.92 19.92 19.16
C GLN A 118 20.41 19.40 17.81
N LEU A 119 19.49 19.35 16.83
CA LEU A 119 19.78 18.93 15.47
C LEU A 119 20.72 19.92 14.75
N GLY A 120 20.41 21.22 14.77
CA GLY A 120 21.23 22.28 14.18
C GLY A 120 22.53 22.59 14.93
N GLY A 121 22.59 22.34 16.24
CA GLY A 121 23.82 22.37 17.05
C GLY A 121 24.74 21.17 16.80
N GLY A 122 24.17 20.11 16.21
CA GLY A 122 24.82 18.85 15.95
C GLY A 122 25.15 18.08 17.24
N ASP A 123 24.20 18.04 18.16
CA ASP A 123 24.29 17.20 19.36
C ASP A 123 24.19 15.71 19.01
N PHE A 124 23.61 15.38 17.84
CA PHE A 124 23.43 14.01 17.34
C PHE A 124 24.57 13.50 16.43
N LYS A 125 25.71 14.21 16.35
CA LYS A 125 26.82 13.93 15.40
C LYS A 125 27.32 12.48 15.38
N ALA A 126 27.18 11.75 16.48
CA ALA A 126 27.67 10.38 16.62
C ALA A 126 26.63 9.30 16.25
N ASN A 127 25.33 9.62 16.21
CA ASN A 127 24.28 8.62 16.08
C ASN A 127 22.99 9.18 15.43
N VAL A 128 22.81 8.90 14.14
CA VAL A 128 21.59 9.26 13.39
C VAL A 128 20.34 8.58 13.96
N GLU A 129 20.47 7.37 14.48
CA GLU A 129 19.32 6.65 15.07
C GLU A 129 18.87 7.32 16.37
N GLU A 130 19.77 7.94 17.13
CA GLU A 130 19.41 8.71 18.33
C GLU A 130 18.55 9.92 17.97
N ALA A 131 18.92 10.70 16.94
CA ALA A 131 18.10 11.81 16.45
C ALA A 131 16.68 11.35 16.05
N ARG A 132 16.60 10.23 15.33
CA ARG A 132 15.33 9.63 14.92
C ARG A 132 14.48 9.19 16.11
N GLN A 133 15.08 8.49 17.07
CA GLN A 133 14.36 8.04 18.26
C GLN A 133 13.88 9.24 19.09
N THR A 134 14.69 10.27 19.28
CA THR A 134 14.27 11.48 19.99
C THR A 134 13.08 12.16 19.29
N LEU A 135 13.08 12.27 17.96
CA LEU A 135 11.95 12.82 17.20
C LEU A 135 10.65 12.03 17.42
N LEU A 136 10.71 10.71 17.35
CA LEU A 136 9.54 9.83 17.51
C LEU A 136 8.91 9.89 18.91
N HIS A 137 9.64 10.37 19.91
CA HIS A 137 9.17 10.48 21.30
C HIS A 137 8.79 11.92 21.69
N LEU A 138 8.80 12.88 20.76
CA LEU A 138 8.36 14.24 21.07
C LEU A 138 6.87 14.26 21.45
N PRO A 139 6.48 14.98 22.51
CA PRO A 139 5.08 15.15 22.86
C PRO A 139 4.40 16.07 21.85
N TRP A 140 3.70 15.50 20.86
CA TRP A 140 2.97 16.25 19.85
C TRP A 140 1.82 17.04 20.49
N GLN A 141 1.69 18.33 20.15
CA GLN A 141 0.52 19.15 20.49
C GLN A 141 -0.39 19.25 19.26
N GLU A 142 -1.68 18.95 19.42
CA GLU A 142 -2.65 19.11 18.32
C GLU A 142 -2.67 20.58 17.82
N PRO A 143 -2.65 20.82 16.50
CA PRO A 143 -2.78 22.17 15.96
C PRO A 143 -4.13 22.78 16.39
N ILE A 144 -4.09 24.00 16.91
CA ILE A 144 -5.32 24.79 17.11
C ILE A 144 -5.80 25.19 15.73
N ALA A 145 -6.97 24.68 15.33
CA ALA A 145 -7.60 24.96 14.04
C ALA A 145 -7.62 26.45 13.72
N GLU A 146 -6.80 26.86 12.75
CA GLU A 146 -6.78 28.23 12.23
C GLU A 146 -7.92 28.38 11.22
N SER A 147 -8.69 29.47 11.36
CA SER A 147 -9.94 29.68 10.63
C SER A 147 -9.66 29.93 9.15
N ALA A 148 -10.15 29.05 8.26
CA ALA A 148 -9.99 29.16 6.82
C ALA A 148 -10.49 30.53 6.26
N PRO A 149 -9.75 31.17 5.34
CA PRO A 149 -10.22 32.36 4.63
C PRO A 149 -11.27 32.00 3.56
N PRO A 150 -12.18 32.93 3.20
CA PRO A 150 -13.29 32.65 2.30
C PRO A 150 -12.84 32.46 0.85
N ALA A 151 -13.37 31.42 0.21
CA ALA A 151 -13.12 31.04 -1.18
C ALA A 151 -13.54 32.15 -2.18
N HIS A 152 -12.65 32.48 -3.11
CA HIS A 152 -12.97 33.32 -4.27
C HIS A 152 -13.74 32.50 -5.33
N ALA A 153 -14.93 32.97 -5.69
CA ALA A 153 -15.76 32.40 -6.74
C ALA A 153 -15.18 32.70 -8.14
N LEU A 154 -14.90 31.65 -8.93
CA LEU A 154 -14.58 31.78 -10.35
C LEU A 154 -15.88 31.94 -11.17
N THR A 155 -15.95 32.99 -11.98
CA THR A 155 -17.07 33.26 -12.90
C THR A 155 -16.94 32.47 -14.21
N PRO A 156 -18.04 31.93 -14.78
CA PRO A 156 -18.01 31.23 -16.06
C PRO A 156 -17.97 32.19 -17.26
N PHE A 157 -17.09 31.91 -18.21
CA PHE A 157 -17.08 32.54 -19.53
C PHE A 157 -18.23 32.02 -20.41
N THR A 158 -19.06 32.93 -20.92
CA THR A 158 -20.05 32.64 -21.96
C THR A 158 -19.48 33.04 -23.31
N ASN A 159 -19.53 32.15 -24.31
CA ASN A 159 -19.08 32.47 -25.67
C ASN A 159 -20.18 32.22 -26.70
N SER A 160 -20.23 33.13 -27.67
CA SER A 160 -21.39 33.51 -28.45
C SER A 160 -21.59 32.70 -29.75
N SER A 161 -22.80 32.82 -30.25
CA SER A 161 -23.44 32.09 -31.34
C SER A 161 -22.83 32.30 -32.73
N ASN A 162 -22.69 31.21 -33.50
CA ASN A 162 -22.61 31.24 -34.96
C ASN A 162 -23.61 30.25 -35.56
N VAL A 163 -24.86 30.71 -35.67
CA VAL A 163 -26.05 29.93 -36.10
C VAL A 163 -26.11 29.72 -37.62
N LEU A 164 -25.35 30.47 -38.42
CA LEU A 164 -25.46 30.40 -39.89
C LEU A 164 -24.64 29.26 -40.53
N ARG A 165 -23.70 28.63 -39.80
CA ARG A 165 -22.88 27.51 -40.30
C ARG A 165 -23.54 26.14 -40.12
N ARG A 166 -24.64 26.06 -39.34
CA ARG A 166 -25.32 24.80 -38.97
C ARG A 166 -26.34 24.31 -40.02
N LEU A 167 -26.78 25.15 -40.95
CA LEU A 167 -27.83 24.78 -41.92
C LEU A 167 -27.30 24.07 -43.18
N LEU A 168 -26.01 24.19 -43.51
CA LEU A 168 -25.43 23.52 -44.69
C LEU A 168 -24.95 22.08 -44.43
N VAL A 169 -24.76 21.69 -43.16
CA VAL A 169 -24.35 20.32 -42.76
C VAL A 169 -25.54 19.36 -42.64
N LEU A 170 -26.76 19.88 -42.42
CA LEU A 170 -27.98 19.09 -42.26
C LEU A 170 -28.46 18.38 -43.53
N GLY A 171 -28.09 18.88 -44.72
CA GLY A 171 -28.46 18.26 -45.99
C GLY A 171 -27.66 16.99 -46.32
N LEU A 172 -26.41 16.88 -45.86
CA LEU A 172 -25.55 15.72 -46.13
C LEU A 172 -25.71 14.61 -45.07
N LEU A 173 -26.13 14.96 -43.84
CA LEU A 173 -26.36 14.00 -42.75
C LEU A 173 -27.67 13.21 -42.87
N GLY A 174 -28.64 13.69 -43.66
CA GLY A 174 -29.93 13.00 -43.85
C GLY A 174 -29.83 11.64 -44.55
N GLY A 175 -28.86 11.46 -45.44
CA GLY A 175 -28.64 10.19 -46.14
C GLY A 175 -27.86 9.14 -45.32
N ILE A 176 -26.92 9.58 -44.48
CA ILE A 176 -26.11 8.70 -43.62
C ILE A 176 -26.90 8.26 -42.37
N GLY A 177 -27.85 9.08 -41.90
CA GLY A 177 -28.66 8.79 -40.70
C GLY A 177 -29.55 7.56 -40.80
N VAL A 178 -30.06 7.23 -42.00
CA VAL A 178 -30.94 6.06 -42.18
C VAL A 178 -30.13 4.75 -42.25
N GLY A 179 -28.93 4.78 -42.83
CA GLY A 179 -28.03 3.62 -42.87
C GLY A 179 -27.39 3.31 -41.51
N LEU A 180 -26.97 4.34 -40.76
CA LEU A 180 -26.43 4.16 -39.41
C LEU A 180 -27.51 3.84 -38.38
N GLY A 181 -28.76 4.29 -38.55
CA GLY A 181 -29.83 4.03 -37.58
C GLY A 181 -30.20 2.55 -37.43
N VAL A 182 -30.14 1.77 -38.51
CA VAL A 182 -30.44 0.31 -38.48
C VAL A 182 -29.25 -0.49 -37.94
N GLY A 183 -28.01 -0.07 -38.23
CA GLY A 183 -26.80 -0.68 -37.68
C GLY A 183 -26.55 -0.33 -36.20
N TRP A 184 -26.94 0.86 -35.75
CA TRP A 184 -26.74 1.30 -34.37
C TRP A 184 -27.75 0.68 -33.42
N ARG A 185 -29.00 0.45 -33.85
CA ARG A 185 -30.01 -0.23 -33.01
C ARG A 185 -29.64 -1.68 -32.69
N SER A 186 -29.07 -2.39 -33.66
CA SER A 186 -28.57 -3.76 -33.47
C SER A 186 -27.24 -3.83 -32.69
N TRP A 187 -26.47 -2.74 -32.63
CA TRP A 187 -25.29 -2.62 -31.77
C TRP A 187 -25.67 -2.17 -30.34
N ALA A 188 -26.60 -1.23 -30.18
CA ALA A 188 -27.10 -0.76 -28.88
C ALA A 188 -27.85 -1.85 -28.10
N GLU A 189 -28.55 -2.76 -28.80
CA GLU A 189 -29.16 -3.94 -28.18
C GLU A 189 -28.12 -5.00 -27.75
N ARG A 190 -26.89 -4.96 -28.29
CA ARG A 190 -25.76 -5.81 -27.85
C ARG A 190 -24.88 -5.15 -26.79
N SER A 191 -24.89 -3.81 -26.71
CA SER A 191 -24.16 -3.00 -25.73
C SER A 191 -25.02 -2.60 -24.54
N GLY A 192 -26.05 -3.38 -24.21
CA GLY A 192 -26.82 -3.21 -22.99
C GLY A 192 -25.90 -3.36 -21.78
N ALA A 193 -25.27 -2.25 -21.37
CA ALA A 193 -24.83 -2.04 -20.01
C ALA A 193 -26.08 -2.29 -19.17
N GLY A 194 -26.09 -3.42 -18.46
CA GLY A 194 -27.15 -3.74 -17.53
C GLY A 194 -27.35 -2.56 -16.57
N PRO A 195 -28.55 -2.42 -15.98
CA PRO A 195 -28.78 -1.39 -14.97
C PRO A 195 -27.68 -1.49 -13.91
N THR A 196 -26.83 -0.48 -13.83
CA THR A 196 -25.92 -0.30 -12.70
C THR A 196 -26.82 -0.16 -11.49
N LEU A 197 -26.93 -1.23 -10.70
CA LEU A 197 -27.53 -1.18 -9.38
C LEU A 197 -26.82 -0.05 -8.65
N ALA A 198 -27.53 1.05 -8.38
CA ALA A 198 -26.98 2.17 -7.64
C ALA A 198 -26.69 1.67 -6.23
N HIS A 199 -25.42 1.56 -5.90
CA HIS A 199 -24.99 1.23 -4.54
C HIS A 199 -25.12 2.51 -3.70
N PRO A 200 -25.50 2.41 -2.41
CA PRO A 200 -25.50 3.58 -1.54
C PRO A 200 -24.09 4.18 -1.51
N CYS A 201 -23.98 5.50 -1.59
CA CYS A 201 -22.67 6.14 -1.67
C CYS A 201 -21.92 5.97 -0.36
N CYS A 202 -22.62 6.15 0.76
CA CYS A 202 -22.00 6.64 1.98
C CYS A 202 -22.47 5.86 3.20
N LEU A 203 -21.60 5.79 4.21
CA LEU A 203 -21.87 5.08 5.47
C LEU A 203 -23.15 5.59 6.15
N THR A 204 -23.41 6.90 6.04
CA THR A 204 -24.55 7.59 6.64
C THR A 204 -25.91 7.18 6.08
N GLU A 205 -25.95 6.65 4.84
CA GLU A 205 -27.17 6.16 4.19
C GLU A 205 -27.63 4.81 4.73
N ILE A 206 -26.77 4.12 5.47
CA ILE A 206 -27.09 2.85 6.12
C ILE A 206 -27.65 3.13 7.51
N ALA A 207 -28.81 2.54 7.81
CA ALA A 207 -29.35 2.55 9.16
C ALA A 207 -28.47 1.69 10.07
N LEU A 208 -27.92 2.29 11.13
CA LEU A 208 -27.16 1.60 12.17
C LEU A 208 -27.97 1.57 13.47
N PRO A 209 -27.77 0.58 14.36
CA PRO A 209 -28.49 0.49 15.63
C PRO A 209 -28.19 1.68 16.55
N ASP A 210 -29.20 2.05 17.35
CA ASP A 210 -29.03 3.12 18.34
C ASP A 210 -28.41 2.67 19.66
N THR A 211 -28.21 1.36 19.83
CA THR A 211 -27.66 0.73 21.04
C THR A 211 -26.19 0.40 20.88
N ALA A 212 -25.52 0.13 22.00
CA ALA A 212 -24.16 -0.44 21.97
C ALA A 212 -24.16 -1.81 21.28
N VAL A 213 -23.12 -2.09 20.49
CA VAL A 213 -22.94 -3.32 19.73
C VAL A 213 -21.55 -3.89 20.01
N SER A 214 -21.47 -5.10 20.56
CA SER A 214 -20.22 -5.84 20.65
C SER A 214 -19.98 -6.62 19.35
N TYR A 215 -18.74 -6.61 18.87
CA TYR A 215 -18.32 -7.44 17.73
C TYR A 215 -16.92 -8.00 17.95
N THR A 216 -16.57 -9.06 17.23
CA THR A 216 -15.35 -9.82 17.51
C THR A 216 -14.54 -10.18 16.27
N THR A 217 -13.25 -10.47 16.46
CA THR A 217 -12.35 -11.03 15.44
C THR A 217 -11.32 -11.94 16.10
N GLU A 218 -10.76 -12.85 15.31
CA GLU A 218 -9.66 -13.73 15.73
C GLU A 218 -8.35 -12.93 15.89
N ALA A 219 -7.59 -13.24 16.95
CA ALA A 219 -6.27 -12.68 17.20
C ALA A 219 -5.27 -13.17 16.16
N GLY A 220 -4.47 -12.27 15.60
CA GLY A 220 -3.52 -12.61 14.55
C GLY A 220 -4.16 -12.88 13.19
N GLY A 221 -5.48 -12.74 13.08
CA GLY A 221 -6.19 -12.73 11.80
C GLY A 221 -6.10 -11.37 11.11
N ILE A 222 -6.38 -11.36 9.81
CA ILE A 222 -6.31 -10.15 8.96
C ILE A 222 -7.13 -8.97 9.49
N TRP A 223 -8.34 -9.21 9.98
CA TRP A 223 -9.19 -8.14 10.51
C TRP A 223 -8.60 -7.49 11.77
N SER A 224 -7.94 -8.27 12.62
CA SER A 224 -7.30 -7.72 13.83
C SER A 224 -6.14 -6.79 13.49
N ASP A 225 -5.39 -7.08 12.42
CA ASP A 225 -4.34 -6.20 11.90
C ASP A 225 -4.97 -4.97 11.26
N ILE A 226 -5.79 -5.14 10.22
CA ILE A 226 -6.31 -4.04 9.39
C ILE A 226 -7.12 -3.01 10.19
N LEU A 227 -7.92 -3.43 11.16
CA LEU A 227 -8.74 -2.51 11.97
C LEU A 227 -7.91 -1.66 12.92
N ARG A 228 -6.77 -2.16 13.39
CA ARG A 228 -6.00 -1.56 14.50
C ARG A 228 -4.67 -0.96 14.09
N THR A 229 -4.06 -1.40 12.98
CA THR A 229 -2.80 -0.82 12.52
C THR A 229 -3.01 0.64 12.07
N PRO A 230 -2.33 1.62 12.69
CA PRO A 230 -2.36 3.00 12.23
C PRO A 230 -1.66 3.16 10.88
N ASN A 231 -1.87 4.30 10.21
CA ASN A 231 -1.24 4.66 8.92
C ASN A 231 -1.62 3.76 7.74
N ARG A 232 -2.67 2.93 7.89
CA ARG A 232 -3.20 2.14 6.77
C ARG A 232 -4.18 2.94 5.91
N VAL A 233 -5.01 3.78 6.52
CA VAL A 233 -6.03 4.55 5.81
C VAL A 233 -5.67 6.03 5.77
N ALA A 234 -5.29 6.59 6.93
CA ALA A 234 -4.84 7.96 7.08
C ALA A 234 -3.70 8.01 8.11
N PHE A 235 -2.92 9.09 8.09
CA PHE A 235 -1.80 9.28 9.00
C PHE A 235 -2.28 9.22 10.46
N ASN A 236 -1.59 8.43 11.28
CA ASN A 236 -1.90 8.18 12.69
C ASN A 236 -3.31 7.66 12.99
N ARG A 237 -4.05 7.17 11.99
CA ARG A 237 -5.40 6.61 12.14
C ARG A 237 -5.46 5.16 11.70
N SER A 238 -6.21 4.35 12.43
CA SER A 238 -6.58 2.99 12.02
C SER A 238 -7.90 2.99 11.23
N LEU A 239 -8.21 1.90 10.52
CA LEU A 239 -9.49 1.77 9.81
C LEU A 239 -10.69 1.88 10.76
N GLU A 240 -10.60 1.30 11.97
CA GLU A 240 -11.67 1.39 12.98
C GLU A 240 -11.94 2.85 13.39
N GLN A 241 -10.88 3.63 13.65
CA GLN A 241 -10.99 5.04 14.00
C GLN A 241 -11.57 5.87 12.85
N THR A 242 -11.09 5.65 11.62
CA THR A 242 -11.61 6.37 10.45
C THR A 242 -13.08 6.06 10.20
N LEU A 243 -13.52 4.81 10.36
CA LEU A 243 -14.95 4.46 10.25
C LEU A 243 -15.79 5.21 11.30
N GLN A 244 -15.31 5.25 12.55
CA GLN A 244 -15.95 5.94 13.67
C GLN A 244 -16.04 7.47 13.48
N GLU A 245 -15.02 8.08 12.88
CA GLU A 245 -15.00 9.51 12.56
C GLU A 245 -15.97 9.86 11.42
N ARG A 246 -16.02 9.00 10.39
CA ARG A 246 -16.92 9.19 9.23
C ARG A 246 -18.39 9.01 9.60
N ASP A 247 -18.69 8.10 10.53
CA ASP A 247 -20.03 7.95 11.10
C ASP A 247 -19.97 7.71 12.61
N ARG A 248 -20.25 8.77 13.38
CA ARG A 248 -20.22 8.74 14.86
C ARG A 248 -21.12 7.69 15.49
N ARG A 249 -22.12 7.15 14.77
CA ARG A 249 -22.94 6.03 15.26
C ARG A 249 -22.11 4.77 15.47
N LEU A 250 -21.03 4.59 14.71
CA LEU A 250 -20.09 3.49 14.86
C LEU A 250 -19.25 3.57 16.16
N ASN A 251 -19.25 4.70 16.88
CA ASN A 251 -18.63 4.80 18.22
C ASN A 251 -19.31 3.88 19.25
N ARG A 252 -20.50 3.38 18.95
CA ARG A 252 -21.24 2.41 19.76
C ARG A 252 -20.78 0.97 19.52
N TYR A 253 -19.91 0.74 18.55
CA TYR A 253 -19.39 -0.58 18.21
C TYR A 253 -18.06 -0.83 18.93
N THR A 254 -17.96 -1.93 19.66
CA THR A 254 -16.77 -2.28 20.44
C THR A 254 -16.18 -3.59 19.95
N LEU A 255 -14.93 -3.56 19.49
CA LEU A 255 -14.18 -4.72 19.03
C LEU A 255 -13.52 -5.49 20.18
N THR A 256 -13.86 -6.78 20.29
CA THR A 256 -13.13 -7.75 21.10
C THR A 256 -12.26 -8.63 20.21
N VAL A 257 -10.96 -8.71 20.49
CA VAL A 257 -10.05 -9.63 19.79
C VAL A 257 -9.91 -10.89 20.65
N VAL A 258 -10.24 -12.04 20.08
CA VAL A 258 -10.24 -13.33 20.81
C VAL A 258 -9.14 -14.25 20.28
N ALA A 259 -8.45 -14.95 21.17
CA ALA A 259 -7.38 -15.88 20.80
C ALA A 259 -7.88 -17.21 20.17
N GLY A 260 -9.19 -17.47 20.22
CA GLY A 260 -9.84 -18.68 19.71
C GLY A 260 -10.90 -18.37 18.64
N GLU A 261 -11.89 -19.26 18.48
CA GLU A 261 -12.91 -19.12 17.44
C GLU A 261 -13.85 -17.93 17.69
N ALA A 262 -13.72 -16.88 16.88
CA ALA A 262 -14.59 -15.71 16.92
C ALA A 262 -16.09 -16.05 16.73
N LEU A 263 -16.39 -17.14 16.02
CA LEU A 263 -17.76 -17.56 15.76
C LEU A 263 -18.50 -18.05 17.01
N ALA A 264 -17.80 -18.61 18.00
CA ALA A 264 -18.43 -19.11 19.22
C ALA A 264 -19.13 -17.98 20.01
N ALA A 265 -18.52 -16.79 20.06
CA ALA A 265 -19.11 -15.59 20.69
C ALA A 265 -20.36 -15.08 19.94
N VAL A 266 -20.43 -15.27 18.62
CA VAL A 266 -21.61 -14.93 17.83
C VAL A 266 -22.74 -15.93 18.06
N GLN A 267 -22.40 -17.21 18.20
CA GLN A 267 -23.39 -18.26 18.48
C GLN A 267 -24.00 -18.12 19.87
N SER A 268 -23.18 -17.81 20.89
CA SER A 268 -23.65 -17.60 22.26
C SER A 268 -24.42 -16.29 22.45
N GLY A 269 -24.32 -15.36 21.50
CA GLY A 269 -24.92 -14.02 21.58
C GLY A 269 -24.09 -13.01 22.38
N GLU A 270 -22.85 -13.35 22.76
CA GLU A 270 -21.89 -12.44 23.40
C GLU A 270 -21.43 -11.33 22.44
N ALA A 271 -21.33 -11.64 21.15
CA ALA A 271 -21.05 -10.69 20.08
C ALA A 271 -22.19 -10.68 19.06
N ALA A 272 -22.55 -9.50 18.55
CA ALA A 272 -23.59 -9.35 17.55
C ALA A 272 -23.18 -9.88 16.17
N PHE A 273 -21.88 -9.83 15.87
CA PHE A 273 -21.24 -10.37 14.68
C PHE A 273 -19.73 -10.57 14.88
N ALA A 274 -19.11 -11.32 13.97
CA ALA A 274 -17.68 -11.53 13.88
C ALA A 274 -17.15 -11.08 12.51
N LEU A 275 -15.92 -10.62 12.48
CA LEU A 275 -15.16 -10.38 11.26
C LEU A 275 -14.18 -11.53 11.07
N THR A 276 -14.32 -12.27 9.97
CA THR A 276 -13.52 -13.48 9.70
C THR A 276 -13.14 -13.58 8.23
N GLU A 277 -12.34 -14.59 7.89
CA GLU A 277 -12.28 -15.11 6.52
C GLU A 277 -13.50 -16.02 6.26
N TRP A 278 -13.85 -16.17 4.98
CA TRP A 278 -14.93 -17.05 4.52
C TRP A 278 -14.70 -18.50 4.95
N ARG A 279 -15.77 -19.15 5.42
CA ARG A 279 -15.77 -20.59 5.72
C ARG A 279 -16.76 -21.32 4.82
N ASP A 280 -16.37 -22.47 4.27
CA ASP A 280 -17.25 -23.29 3.42
C ASP A 280 -18.41 -23.91 4.21
N SER A 281 -18.19 -24.15 5.51
CA SER A 281 -19.23 -24.55 6.45
C SER A 281 -19.33 -23.54 7.59
N LEU A 282 -20.55 -23.09 7.83
CA LEU A 282 -20.89 -22.29 8.99
C LEU A 282 -21.73 -23.12 9.97
N PRO A 283 -21.61 -22.87 11.28
CA PRO A 283 -22.56 -23.38 12.23
C PRO A 283 -24.00 -22.96 11.91
N ALA A 284 -24.96 -23.82 12.25
CA ALA A 284 -26.38 -23.58 11.97
C ALA A 284 -26.87 -22.25 12.59
N GLY A 285 -27.69 -21.52 11.85
CA GLY A 285 -28.26 -20.23 12.28
C GLY A 285 -27.37 -19.01 12.05
N LEU A 286 -26.12 -19.20 11.60
CA LEU A 286 -25.25 -18.12 11.18
C LEU A 286 -25.37 -17.86 9.67
N HIS A 287 -25.10 -16.61 9.30
CA HIS A 287 -25.01 -16.12 7.94
C HIS A 287 -23.66 -15.40 7.79
N GLN A 288 -23.04 -15.46 6.61
CA GLN A 288 -21.84 -14.70 6.30
C GLN A 288 -22.04 -13.87 5.03
N GLU A 289 -21.55 -12.64 5.05
CA GLU A 289 -21.53 -11.75 3.90
C GLU A 289 -20.11 -11.31 3.58
N VAL A 290 -19.69 -11.48 2.31
CA VAL A 290 -18.40 -10.97 1.84
C VAL A 290 -18.45 -9.45 1.77
N VAL A 291 -17.48 -8.78 2.38
CA VAL A 291 -17.38 -7.30 2.43
C VAL A 291 -16.11 -6.76 1.79
N ALA A 292 -15.07 -7.59 1.68
CA ALA A 292 -13.82 -7.26 1.02
C ALA A 292 -13.12 -8.56 0.58
N LEU A 293 -12.06 -8.42 -0.21
CA LEU A 293 -11.17 -9.53 -0.55
C LEU A 293 -9.74 -9.16 -0.13
N ASP A 294 -8.92 -10.19 0.03
CA ASP A 294 -7.46 -10.11 0.19
C ASP A 294 -6.86 -11.31 -0.54
N GLY A 295 -5.55 -11.53 -0.45
CA GLY A 295 -4.96 -12.79 -0.87
C GLY A 295 -3.54 -12.96 -0.37
N LEU A 296 -3.03 -14.19 -0.48
CA LEU A 296 -1.60 -14.42 -0.31
C LEU A 296 -0.88 -14.08 -1.60
N VAL A 297 0.25 -13.38 -1.48
CA VAL A 297 1.17 -13.11 -2.58
C VAL A 297 2.52 -13.72 -2.27
N ILE A 298 3.20 -14.18 -3.32
CA ILE A 298 4.57 -14.66 -3.22
C ILE A 298 5.50 -13.50 -3.54
N VAL A 299 6.45 -13.25 -2.66
CA VAL A 299 7.33 -12.09 -2.74
C VAL A 299 8.79 -12.51 -2.85
N VAL A 300 9.52 -11.77 -3.68
CA VAL A 300 10.97 -11.83 -3.82
C VAL A 300 11.55 -10.43 -3.66
N ALA A 301 12.87 -10.30 -3.60
CA ALA A 301 13.50 -8.98 -3.53
C ALA A 301 13.07 -8.11 -4.72
N PHE A 302 12.70 -6.86 -4.43
CA PHE A 302 12.48 -5.87 -5.47
C PHE A 302 13.79 -5.59 -6.21
N GLY A 303 13.70 -5.39 -7.52
CA GLY A 303 14.77 -4.84 -8.32
C GLY A 303 14.20 -3.78 -9.23
N ASP A 304 14.79 -2.59 -9.23
CA ASP A 304 14.40 -1.54 -10.15
C ASP A 304 14.67 -1.98 -11.60
N GLY A 305 13.91 -1.43 -12.56
CA GLY A 305 14.01 -1.81 -13.98
C GLY A 305 15.36 -1.50 -14.62
N ASN A 306 16.24 -0.77 -13.94
CA ASN A 306 17.57 -0.38 -14.42
C ASN A 306 18.66 -1.38 -13.99
N ARG A 307 18.36 -2.28 -13.05
CA ARG A 307 19.28 -3.34 -12.63
C ARG A 307 19.22 -4.53 -13.56
N ALA A 308 20.40 -5.00 -13.96
CA ALA A 308 20.54 -6.29 -14.61
C ALA A 308 20.45 -7.43 -13.58
N HIS A 309 19.94 -8.58 -14.00
CA HIS A 309 19.94 -9.82 -13.21
C HIS A 309 19.12 -9.76 -11.90
N THR A 310 17.96 -9.10 -11.91
CA THR A 310 17.07 -9.11 -10.75
C THR A 310 16.31 -10.44 -10.63
N VAL A 311 15.92 -10.81 -9.40
CA VAL A 311 15.14 -12.03 -9.16
C VAL A 311 13.80 -12.00 -9.92
N PRO A 312 13.01 -10.90 -9.92
CA PRO A 312 11.79 -10.81 -10.72
C PRO A 312 12.04 -11.06 -12.21
N GLN A 313 13.09 -10.50 -12.80
CA GLN A 313 13.40 -10.70 -14.22
C GLN A 313 13.79 -12.15 -14.53
N ALA A 314 14.61 -12.78 -13.69
CA ALA A 314 15.03 -14.17 -13.87
C ALA A 314 13.87 -15.16 -13.75
N LEU A 315 12.87 -14.85 -12.92
CA LEU A 315 11.63 -15.61 -12.79
C LEU A 315 10.55 -15.18 -13.81
N GLN A 316 10.87 -14.24 -14.70
CA GLN A 316 9.93 -13.62 -15.65
C GLN A 316 8.68 -13.04 -14.96
N GLY A 317 8.79 -12.68 -13.69
CA GLY A 317 7.72 -12.15 -12.85
C GLY A 317 6.70 -13.21 -12.41
N THR A 318 7.01 -14.49 -12.50
CA THR A 318 6.04 -15.58 -12.28
C THR A 318 6.55 -16.68 -11.37
N ILE A 319 5.64 -17.37 -10.69
CA ILE A 319 5.93 -18.61 -9.96
C ILE A 319 4.73 -19.56 -10.00
N SER A 320 4.97 -20.85 -10.21
CA SER A 320 3.92 -21.87 -10.25
C SER A 320 3.65 -22.50 -8.89
N PHE A 321 2.44 -23.06 -8.71
CA PHE A 321 2.11 -23.86 -7.53
C PHE A 321 3.04 -25.08 -7.37
N GLU A 322 3.49 -25.66 -8.48
CA GLU A 322 4.45 -26.78 -8.46
C GLU A 322 5.80 -26.32 -7.91
N GLN A 323 6.32 -25.20 -8.38
CA GLN A 323 7.57 -24.61 -7.86
C GLN A 323 7.43 -24.25 -6.38
N LEU A 324 6.30 -23.67 -5.97
CA LEU A 324 6.04 -23.37 -4.56
C LEU A 324 6.03 -24.65 -3.71
N ARG A 325 5.37 -25.72 -4.16
CA ARG A 325 5.39 -27.01 -3.46
C ARG A 325 6.78 -27.58 -3.39
N GLN A 326 7.57 -27.51 -4.47
CA GLN A 326 8.95 -27.98 -4.47
C GLN A 326 9.75 -27.22 -3.40
N LEU A 327 9.80 -25.89 -3.49
CA LEU A 327 10.49 -25.02 -2.53
C LEU A 327 10.08 -25.29 -1.09
N TYR A 328 8.78 -25.17 -0.79
CA TYR A 328 8.23 -25.28 0.56
C TYR A 328 8.05 -26.71 1.05
N THR A 329 8.51 -27.72 0.31
CA THR A 329 8.63 -29.11 0.80
C THR A 329 10.03 -29.70 0.66
N GLY A 330 11.03 -28.84 0.40
CA GLY A 330 12.45 -29.18 0.45
C GLY A 330 12.98 -29.85 -0.81
N THR A 331 12.23 -29.76 -1.91
CA THR A 331 12.65 -30.25 -3.22
C THR A 331 13.17 -29.07 -4.04
N PRO A 332 14.36 -29.16 -4.68
CA PRO A 332 14.83 -28.08 -5.53
C PRO A 332 13.85 -27.87 -6.70
N PRO A 333 13.46 -26.63 -7.01
CA PRO A 333 12.57 -26.36 -8.14
C PRO A 333 13.26 -26.62 -9.47
N ASP A 334 12.52 -27.11 -10.46
CA ASP A 334 13.02 -27.32 -11.83
C ASP A 334 12.97 -26.00 -12.63
N TRP A 335 13.72 -25.00 -12.16
CA TRP A 335 13.90 -23.75 -12.89
C TRP A 335 15.37 -23.55 -13.27
N ARG A 336 15.60 -22.77 -14.31
CA ARG A 336 16.93 -22.31 -14.72
C ARG A 336 16.95 -20.81 -14.65
N LEU A 337 17.68 -20.28 -13.69
CA LEU A 337 17.85 -18.85 -13.51
C LEU A 337 19.02 -18.37 -14.37
N ALA A 338 19.00 -17.10 -14.76
CA ALA A 338 20.15 -16.50 -15.42
C ALA A 338 21.31 -16.36 -14.43
N THR A 339 22.53 -16.59 -14.89
CA THR A 339 23.76 -16.26 -14.13
C THR A 339 23.76 -14.75 -13.80
N PRO A 340 24.17 -14.34 -12.58
CA PRO A 340 24.77 -15.14 -11.49
C PRO A 340 23.78 -15.83 -10.55
N LEU A 341 22.47 -15.56 -10.66
CA LEU A 341 21.46 -16.05 -9.71
C LEU A 341 21.35 -17.58 -9.64
N GLN A 342 21.76 -18.27 -10.71
CA GLN A 342 21.76 -19.75 -10.75
C GLN A 342 22.62 -20.38 -9.64
N ASP A 343 23.67 -19.67 -9.18
CA ASP A 343 24.62 -20.16 -8.18
C ASP A 343 24.29 -19.67 -6.76
N TRP A 344 23.24 -18.86 -6.62
CA TRP A 344 22.85 -18.25 -5.35
C TRP A 344 22.04 -19.23 -4.50
N THR A 345 22.17 -19.10 -3.19
CA THR A 345 21.40 -19.92 -2.24
C THR A 345 19.97 -19.39 -2.13
N ILE A 346 18.99 -20.27 -1.97
CA ILE A 346 17.59 -19.89 -1.73
C ILE A 346 17.32 -19.89 -0.23
N GLN A 347 16.78 -18.77 0.28
CA GLN A 347 16.30 -18.66 1.65
C GLN A 347 14.78 -18.50 1.64
N LEU A 348 14.10 -19.38 2.38
CA LEU A 348 12.64 -19.35 2.49
C LEU A 348 12.19 -18.60 3.75
N TYR A 349 11.12 -17.85 3.59
CA TYR A 349 10.46 -17.10 4.64
C TYR A 349 8.96 -17.43 4.71
N ARG A 350 8.38 -17.28 5.89
CA ARG A 350 6.94 -17.33 6.14
C ARG A 350 6.53 -16.25 7.15
N PRO A 351 5.29 -15.75 7.09
CA PRO A 351 4.82 -14.74 8.02
C PRO A 351 4.59 -15.36 9.39
N ASN A 352 4.61 -14.57 10.46
CA ASN A 352 4.18 -14.98 11.81
C ASN A 352 2.64 -14.92 12.00
N ASP A 353 1.88 -14.99 10.90
CA ASP A 353 0.42 -15.00 10.87
C ASP A 353 -0.05 -16.47 10.71
N PRO A 354 -0.62 -17.09 11.75
CA PRO A 354 -1.09 -18.47 11.69
C PRO A 354 -2.20 -18.69 10.66
N ALA A 355 -3.08 -17.70 10.44
CA ALA A 355 -4.14 -17.80 9.45
C ALA A 355 -3.58 -17.75 8.03
N ALA A 356 -2.60 -16.90 7.75
CA ALA A 356 -1.90 -16.89 6.47
C ALA A 356 -1.16 -18.21 6.19
N ILE A 357 -0.49 -18.77 7.21
CA ILE A 357 0.17 -20.08 7.09
C ILE A 357 -0.86 -21.18 6.77
N ALA A 358 -1.95 -21.27 7.53
CA ALA A 358 -3.00 -22.27 7.31
C ALA A 358 -3.64 -22.12 5.92
N HIS A 359 -3.81 -20.87 5.45
CA HIS A 359 -4.33 -20.59 4.12
C HIS A 359 -3.35 -21.05 3.02
N PHE A 360 -2.05 -20.84 3.21
CA PHE A 360 -1.01 -21.34 2.30
C PHE A 360 -0.98 -22.89 2.26
N GLU A 361 -1.03 -23.54 3.41
CA GLU A 361 -1.09 -25.00 3.53
C GLU A 361 -2.28 -25.57 2.75
N ARG A 362 -3.48 -24.99 2.95
CA ARG A 362 -4.72 -25.43 2.29
C ARG A 362 -4.71 -25.20 0.78
N LEU A 363 -4.27 -24.02 0.32
CA LEU A 363 -4.35 -23.68 -1.10
C LEU A 363 -3.20 -24.27 -1.92
N VAL A 364 -1.97 -24.16 -1.42
CA VAL A 364 -0.76 -24.53 -2.15
C VAL A 364 -0.39 -25.98 -1.89
N LEU A 365 -0.23 -26.39 -0.63
CA LEU A 365 0.32 -27.71 -0.29
C LEU A 365 -0.71 -28.85 -0.41
N GLN A 366 -1.98 -28.59 -0.03
CA GLN A 366 -3.19 -29.42 -0.21
C GLN A 366 -3.20 -30.82 0.42
N THR A 367 -2.04 -31.42 0.69
CA THR A 367 -1.91 -32.81 1.17
C THR A 367 -1.18 -32.84 2.50
N ASP A 368 -1.60 -33.75 3.40
CA ASP A 368 -1.02 -33.87 4.74
C ASP A 368 0.49 -34.10 4.68
N GLY A 369 0.97 -34.98 3.79
CA GLY A 369 2.41 -35.25 3.63
C GLY A 369 3.22 -34.07 3.08
N ALA A 370 2.62 -33.14 2.32
CA ALA A 370 3.29 -31.90 1.93
C ALA A 370 3.31 -30.89 3.09
N ILE A 371 2.22 -30.82 3.85
CA ILE A 371 2.08 -29.94 5.03
C ILE A 371 3.07 -30.35 6.12
N GLU A 372 3.20 -31.64 6.40
CA GLU A 372 4.18 -32.17 7.37
C GLU A 372 5.62 -31.80 6.97
N ARG A 373 5.98 -31.98 5.70
CA ARG A 373 7.30 -31.58 5.18
C ARG A 373 7.53 -30.09 5.31
N PHE A 374 6.55 -29.27 4.93
CA PHE A 374 6.62 -27.81 5.10
C PHE A 374 6.84 -27.40 6.55
N ARG A 375 6.12 -28.01 7.49
CA ARG A 375 6.25 -27.71 8.92
C ARG A 375 7.59 -28.15 9.51
N ALA A 376 8.19 -29.22 8.96
CA ALA A 376 9.49 -29.72 9.39
C ALA A 376 10.69 -28.95 8.80
N LEU A 377 10.50 -28.19 7.72
CA LEU A 377 11.57 -27.40 7.13
C LEU A 377 11.98 -26.22 8.03
N PRO A 378 13.28 -25.90 8.12
CA PRO A 378 13.79 -24.75 8.86
C PRO A 378 13.53 -23.43 8.09
N ILE A 379 12.26 -23.00 8.06
CA ILE A 379 11.83 -21.76 7.40
C ILE A 379 11.80 -20.62 8.42
N ALA A 380 12.43 -19.49 8.08
CA ALA A 380 12.42 -18.30 8.92
C ALA A 380 10.98 -17.73 9.03
N THR A 381 10.50 -17.61 10.27
CA THR A 381 9.16 -17.08 10.58
C THR A 381 9.31 -15.68 11.14
N LEU A 382 8.83 -14.67 10.41
CA LEU A 382 9.05 -13.27 10.75
C LEU A 382 7.77 -12.43 10.53
N PRO A 383 7.60 -11.30 11.25
CA PRO A 383 6.65 -10.27 10.86
C PRO A 383 6.89 -9.80 9.43
N ALA A 384 5.83 -9.44 8.70
CA ALA A 384 5.89 -9.12 7.27
C ALA A 384 6.94 -8.05 6.94
N THR A 385 6.98 -6.93 7.67
CA THR A 385 7.95 -5.85 7.45
C THR A 385 9.40 -6.30 7.63
N GLN A 386 9.68 -7.09 8.67
CA GLN A 386 11.01 -7.66 8.91
C GLN A 386 11.38 -8.69 7.83
N MET A 387 10.43 -9.52 7.40
CA MET A 387 10.60 -10.46 6.30
C MET A 387 10.98 -9.73 5.00
N PHE A 388 10.28 -8.65 4.66
CA PHE A 388 10.56 -7.88 3.44
C PHE A 388 11.96 -7.23 3.48
N GLY A 389 12.34 -6.66 4.64
CA GLY A 389 13.69 -6.12 4.83
C GLY A 389 14.78 -7.18 4.69
N ASN A 390 14.56 -8.38 5.25
CA ASN A 390 15.50 -9.49 5.13
C ASN A 390 15.61 -10.01 3.70
N ILE A 391 14.49 -10.15 2.99
CA ILE A 391 14.48 -10.56 1.58
C ILE A 391 15.31 -9.59 0.73
N LEU A 392 15.16 -8.28 0.92
CA LEU A 392 15.97 -7.29 0.22
C LEU A 392 17.45 -7.40 0.62
N GLN A 393 17.74 -7.51 1.92
CA GLN A 393 19.11 -7.63 2.41
C GLN A 393 19.84 -8.86 1.87
N ASP A 394 19.15 -9.99 1.78
CA ASP A 394 19.68 -11.24 1.23
C ASP A 394 20.14 -11.06 -0.22
N PHE A 395 19.35 -10.35 -1.01
CA PHE A 395 19.67 -10.03 -2.40
C PHE A 395 20.86 -9.06 -2.50
N GLU A 396 20.83 -7.96 -1.75
CA GLU A 396 21.84 -6.89 -1.84
C GLU A 396 23.21 -7.27 -1.27
N GLN A 397 23.25 -8.10 -0.23
CA GLN A 397 24.46 -8.28 0.58
C GLN A 397 24.95 -9.73 0.68
N ARG A 398 24.08 -10.72 0.44
CA ARG A 398 24.38 -12.11 0.78
C ARG A 398 24.36 -13.06 -0.42
N GLN A 399 24.14 -12.54 -1.63
CA GLN A 399 24.01 -13.37 -2.84
C GLN A 399 23.00 -14.51 -2.59
N THR A 400 21.87 -14.15 -1.99
CA THR A 400 20.82 -15.09 -1.56
C THR A 400 19.49 -14.67 -2.17
N ILE A 401 18.76 -15.63 -2.70
CA ILE A 401 17.41 -15.44 -3.24
C ILE A 401 16.42 -15.65 -2.09
N GLY A 402 15.99 -14.56 -1.47
CA GLY A 402 14.91 -14.58 -0.50
C GLY A 402 13.55 -14.76 -1.16
N ILE A 403 12.80 -15.78 -0.76
CA ILE A 403 11.42 -16.05 -1.22
C ILE A 403 10.51 -16.17 0.00
N GLY A 404 9.45 -15.38 0.03
CA GLY A 404 8.45 -15.39 1.09
C GLY A 404 7.02 -15.39 0.56
N PHE A 405 6.06 -15.56 1.44
CA PHE A 405 4.65 -15.25 1.16
C PHE A 405 4.08 -14.35 2.26
N ALA A 406 3.19 -13.44 1.89
CA ALA A 406 2.55 -12.50 2.79
C ALA A 406 1.14 -12.17 2.31
N ARG A 407 0.38 -11.43 3.12
CA ARG A 407 -0.91 -10.89 2.69
C ARG A 407 -0.71 -9.73 1.72
N LEU A 408 -1.57 -9.62 0.71
CA LEU A 408 -1.52 -8.53 -0.27
C LEU A 408 -1.64 -7.16 0.42
N SER A 409 -2.51 -7.05 1.43
CA SER A 409 -2.67 -5.85 2.26
C SER A 409 -1.42 -5.41 3.04
N GLN A 410 -0.41 -6.28 3.15
CA GLN A 410 0.88 -5.95 3.75
C GLN A 410 1.94 -5.61 2.70
N VAL A 411 1.76 -6.04 1.45
CA VAL A 411 2.74 -5.91 0.36
C VAL A 411 2.47 -4.69 -0.53
N ILE A 412 1.21 -4.29 -0.69
CA ILE A 412 0.88 -3.06 -1.42
C ILE A 412 1.64 -1.88 -0.79
N ASN A 413 2.16 -1.00 -1.66
CA ASN A 413 2.98 0.17 -1.31
C ASN A 413 4.31 -0.13 -0.60
N GLN A 414 4.78 -1.38 -0.57
CA GLN A 414 6.11 -1.75 -0.08
C GLN A 414 7.17 -1.67 -1.18
N CYS A 415 8.36 -1.15 -0.83
CA CYS A 415 9.51 -1.01 -1.73
C CYS A 415 10.49 -2.17 -1.71
N SER A 416 10.47 -2.98 -0.65
CA SER A 416 11.54 -3.95 -0.43
C SER A 416 11.34 -5.24 -1.22
N VAL A 417 10.12 -5.48 -1.72
CA VAL A 417 9.74 -6.74 -2.35
C VAL A 417 8.88 -6.55 -3.59
N TYR A 418 9.02 -7.49 -4.51
CA TYR A 418 8.20 -7.62 -5.72
C TYR A 418 7.25 -8.82 -5.58
N PRO A 419 5.92 -8.64 -5.76
CA PRO A 419 4.98 -9.74 -5.79
C PRO A 419 4.95 -10.43 -7.16
N LEU A 420 5.25 -11.72 -7.16
CA LEU A 420 5.21 -12.56 -8.37
C LEU A 420 3.76 -12.89 -8.76
N ALA A 421 3.51 -12.94 -10.07
CA ALA A 421 2.29 -13.51 -10.60
C ALA A 421 2.26 -15.02 -10.35
N VAL A 422 1.12 -15.54 -9.94
CA VAL A 422 1.01 -16.94 -9.51
C VAL A 422 0.30 -17.78 -10.56
N GLN A 423 0.86 -18.95 -10.87
CA GLN A 423 0.32 -19.89 -11.85
C GLN A 423 -0.11 -21.20 -11.16
N GLN A 424 -1.42 -21.44 -11.07
CA GLN A 424 -1.95 -22.73 -10.62
C GLN A 424 -2.19 -23.66 -11.83
N SER A 425 -2.93 -23.15 -12.81
CA SER A 425 -3.19 -23.80 -14.10
C SER A 425 -3.35 -22.71 -15.16
N GLY A 426 -2.94 -22.98 -16.41
CA GLY A 426 -3.06 -22.00 -17.47
C GLY A 426 -2.12 -20.80 -17.31
N ARG A 427 -2.63 -19.57 -17.42
CA ARG A 427 -1.79 -18.35 -17.42
C ARG A 427 -1.50 -17.87 -15.99
N PRO A 428 -0.28 -17.35 -15.72
CA PRO A 428 0.01 -16.67 -14.46
C PRO A 428 -0.92 -15.48 -14.24
N VAL A 429 -1.36 -15.28 -12.99
CA VAL A 429 -2.26 -14.20 -12.59
C VAL A 429 -1.56 -13.29 -11.60
N GLN A 430 -1.50 -12.00 -11.92
CA GLN A 430 -0.84 -10.98 -11.09
C GLN A 430 -1.86 -10.29 -10.16
N ALA A 431 -1.54 -10.25 -8.86
CA ALA A 431 -2.38 -9.68 -7.82
C ALA A 431 -2.40 -8.14 -7.82
N ILE A 432 -1.37 -7.49 -8.38
CA ILE A 432 -1.23 -6.03 -8.44
C ILE A 432 -1.31 -5.54 -9.89
N GLY A 433 -2.17 -4.56 -10.12
CA GLY A 433 -2.30 -3.86 -11.40
C GLY A 433 -1.86 -2.41 -11.27
N GLN A 434 -1.32 -1.85 -12.34
CA GLN A 434 -1.20 -0.41 -12.51
C GLN A 434 -2.59 0.25 -12.55
N THR A 435 -2.68 1.56 -12.32
CA THR A 435 -3.96 2.30 -12.34
C THR A 435 -4.72 2.13 -13.66
N GLN A 436 -4.01 1.90 -14.77
CA GLN A 436 -4.60 1.62 -16.09
C GLN A 436 -5.13 0.18 -16.26
N GLY A 437 -5.04 -0.65 -15.21
CA GLY A 437 -5.53 -2.03 -15.19
C GLY A 437 -4.54 -3.07 -15.74
N HIS A 438 -3.36 -2.66 -16.22
CA HIS A 438 -2.33 -3.58 -16.66
C HIS A 438 -1.60 -4.23 -15.47
N PRO A 439 -1.26 -5.52 -15.53
CA PRO A 439 -0.39 -6.16 -14.53
C PRO A 439 0.94 -5.43 -14.38
N ILE A 440 1.48 -5.35 -13.16
CA ILE A 440 2.88 -4.96 -12.98
C ILE A 440 3.81 -5.97 -13.65
N THR A 441 4.95 -5.49 -14.12
CA THR A 441 6.01 -6.29 -14.75
C THR A 441 7.29 -6.25 -13.91
N PRO A 442 8.24 -7.19 -14.12
CA PRO A 442 9.55 -7.15 -13.47
C PRO A 442 10.38 -5.87 -13.66
N THR A 443 9.96 -4.99 -14.57
CA THR A 443 10.61 -3.70 -14.86
C THR A 443 9.82 -2.51 -14.32
N THR A 444 8.66 -2.73 -13.68
CA THR A 444 7.87 -1.67 -13.05
C THR A 444 8.60 -1.18 -11.81
N ASP A 445 8.79 0.15 -11.69
CA ASP A 445 9.45 0.73 -10.53
C ASP A 445 8.45 0.91 -9.38
N LEU A 446 8.31 -0.12 -8.54
CA LEU A 446 7.40 -0.08 -7.39
C LEU A 446 7.78 1.00 -6.36
N CYS A 447 9.01 1.53 -6.40
CA CYS A 447 9.45 2.57 -5.47
C CYS A 447 9.15 3.97 -6.02
N GLY A 448 9.53 4.23 -7.27
CA GLY A 448 9.28 5.49 -7.96
C GLY A 448 7.81 5.71 -8.33
N ASP A 449 7.10 4.63 -8.64
CA ASP A 449 5.71 4.66 -9.10
C ASP A 449 4.69 4.39 -7.97
N LYS A 450 5.05 4.67 -6.71
CA LYS A 450 4.12 4.50 -5.58
C LYS A 450 2.82 5.26 -5.82
N GLY A 451 1.70 4.58 -5.55
CA GLY A 451 0.35 5.11 -5.82
C GLY A 451 -0.12 4.95 -7.26
N SER A 452 0.75 4.55 -8.20
CA SER A 452 0.35 4.24 -9.58
C SER A 452 -0.07 2.76 -9.76
N TYR A 453 -0.08 1.99 -8.69
CA TYR A 453 -0.46 0.59 -8.68
C TYR A 453 -1.33 0.26 -7.46
N GLN A 454 -2.22 -0.71 -7.63
CA GLN A 454 -3.22 -1.10 -6.65
C GLN A 454 -3.52 -2.60 -6.79
N ALA A 455 -4.29 -3.14 -5.84
CA ALA A 455 -4.84 -4.48 -5.99
C ALA A 455 -5.59 -4.60 -7.32
N ASN A 456 -5.33 -5.69 -8.05
CA ASN A 456 -5.99 -5.96 -9.31
C ASN A 456 -7.41 -6.49 -9.08
N VAL A 457 -8.37 -5.59 -8.87
CA VAL A 457 -9.77 -5.93 -8.55
C VAL A 457 -10.37 -6.92 -9.54
N ALA A 458 -10.04 -6.78 -10.83
CA ALA A 458 -10.59 -7.63 -11.88
C ALA A 458 -10.29 -9.12 -11.68
N VAL A 459 -9.09 -9.49 -11.22
CA VAL A 459 -8.72 -10.91 -11.03
C VAL A 459 -9.21 -11.48 -9.69
N PHE A 460 -9.48 -10.63 -8.70
CA PHE A 460 -10.04 -11.06 -7.42
C PHE A 460 -11.57 -11.24 -7.50
N ASN A 461 -12.24 -10.42 -8.31
CA ASN A 461 -13.70 -10.35 -8.41
C ASN A 461 -14.31 -11.16 -9.58
N THR A 462 -13.60 -12.16 -10.11
CA THR A 462 -14.04 -12.95 -11.27
C THR A 462 -15.18 -13.94 -11.00
N ASP A 463 -15.96 -13.77 -9.93
CA ASP A 463 -17.08 -14.65 -9.61
C ASP A 463 -18.24 -14.36 -10.59
N GLY A 464 -18.12 -14.80 -11.85
CA GLY A 464 -19.14 -14.65 -12.89
C GLY A 464 -18.65 -14.25 -14.29
N GLU A 465 -17.40 -13.83 -14.46
CA GLU A 465 -16.86 -13.45 -15.78
C GLU A 465 -16.15 -14.62 -16.49
N LEU A 466 -16.80 -15.16 -17.52
CA LEU A 466 -16.34 -16.31 -18.34
C LEU A 466 -14.96 -16.16 -19.02
N ARG A 467 -14.29 -15.01 -18.92
CA ARG A 467 -13.06 -14.71 -19.68
C ARG A 467 -11.83 -14.36 -18.83
N ALA A 468 -11.99 -14.14 -17.52
CA ALA A 468 -10.88 -13.77 -16.64
C ALA A 468 -10.48 -14.93 -15.73
N THR A 469 -9.18 -15.23 -15.65
CA THR A 469 -8.66 -16.26 -14.73
C THR A 469 -8.63 -15.69 -13.30
N PRO A 470 -9.31 -16.31 -12.31
CA PRO A 470 -9.29 -15.86 -10.92
C PRO A 470 -7.87 -15.88 -10.35
N TYR A 471 -7.57 -14.94 -9.46
CA TYR A 471 -6.36 -15.03 -8.65
C TYR A 471 -6.45 -16.26 -7.71
N PRO A 472 -5.49 -17.21 -7.79
CA PRO A 472 -5.65 -18.53 -7.18
C PRO A 472 -5.45 -18.53 -5.65
N LEU A 473 -4.84 -17.48 -5.10
CA LEU A 473 -4.56 -17.33 -3.67
C LEU A 473 -5.45 -16.28 -3.00
N LYS A 474 -6.66 -16.06 -3.53
CA LYS A 474 -7.61 -15.08 -3.00
C LYS A 474 -8.32 -15.57 -1.73
N SER A 475 -8.57 -14.64 -0.82
CA SER A 475 -9.33 -14.79 0.41
C SER A 475 -10.56 -13.89 0.37
N ARG A 476 -11.71 -14.42 0.76
CA ARG A 476 -12.93 -13.62 0.97
C ARG A 476 -13.01 -13.22 2.43
N LEU A 477 -13.18 -11.93 2.68
CA LEU A 477 -13.33 -11.39 4.04
C LEU A 477 -14.80 -11.12 4.32
N THR A 478 -15.27 -11.61 5.45
CA THR A 478 -16.70 -11.72 5.75
C THR A 478 -17.08 -11.11 7.08
N VAL A 479 -18.30 -10.59 7.12
CA VAL A 479 -19.04 -10.34 8.36
C VAL A 479 -19.94 -11.56 8.60
N VAL A 480 -19.75 -12.24 9.73
CA VAL A 480 -20.54 -13.41 10.13
C VAL A 480 -21.45 -13.03 11.29
N TYR A 481 -22.75 -13.27 11.16
CA TYR A 481 -23.75 -12.87 12.15
C TYR A 481 -24.92 -13.85 12.17
N ARG A 482 -25.68 -13.86 13.26
CA ARG A 482 -26.92 -14.65 13.33
C ARG A 482 -27.97 -14.11 12.36
N GLN A 483 -28.82 -14.97 11.79
CA GLN A 483 -29.84 -14.53 10.82
C GLN A 483 -30.75 -13.39 11.31
N ASP A 484 -31.02 -13.35 12.61
CA ASP A 484 -31.84 -12.34 13.29
C ASP A 484 -31.06 -11.09 13.75
N SER A 485 -29.73 -11.09 13.63
CA SER A 485 -28.89 -9.93 13.97
C SER A 485 -28.99 -8.84 12.90
N GLN A 486 -29.68 -7.75 13.25
CA GLN A 486 -29.72 -6.55 12.39
C GLN A 486 -28.36 -5.85 12.36
N ALA A 487 -27.66 -5.78 13.50
CA ALA A 487 -26.40 -5.05 13.63
C ALA A 487 -25.31 -5.60 12.68
N GLY A 488 -25.18 -6.93 12.57
CA GLY A 488 -24.22 -7.55 11.66
C GLY A 488 -24.54 -7.29 10.19
N ARG A 489 -25.83 -7.40 9.81
CA ARG A 489 -26.30 -7.11 8.45
C ARG A 489 -26.07 -5.64 8.06
N GLN A 490 -26.39 -4.72 8.96
CA GLN A 490 -26.22 -3.29 8.74
C GLN A 490 -24.75 -2.90 8.67
N PHE A 491 -23.90 -3.48 9.52
CA PHE A 491 -22.45 -3.27 9.44
C PHE A 491 -21.87 -3.80 8.12
N ALA A 492 -22.30 -4.99 7.67
CA ALA A 492 -21.90 -5.50 6.37
C ALA A 492 -22.36 -4.59 5.21
N ALA A 493 -23.58 -4.06 5.29
CA ALA A 493 -24.10 -3.10 4.31
C ALA A 493 -23.30 -1.79 4.30
N ALA A 494 -22.93 -1.26 5.48
CA ALA A 494 -22.07 -0.09 5.62
C ALA A 494 -20.71 -0.29 4.93
N LEU A 495 -20.04 -1.43 5.19
CA LEU A 495 -18.78 -1.74 4.52
C LEU A 495 -18.91 -1.88 3.00
N LYS A 496 -20.10 -2.24 2.49
CA LYS A 496 -20.38 -2.41 1.05
C LYS A 496 -20.74 -1.12 0.31
N THR A 497 -20.92 0.01 1.00
CA THR A 497 -21.10 1.33 0.37
C THR A 497 -19.87 1.75 -0.43
N ASP A 498 -19.99 2.72 -1.36
CA ASP A 498 -18.81 3.18 -2.11
C ASP A 498 -17.74 3.76 -1.18
N GLU A 499 -18.15 4.51 -0.16
CA GLU A 499 -17.28 5.03 0.90
C GLU A 499 -16.62 3.90 1.71
N GLY A 500 -17.40 2.91 2.15
CA GLY A 500 -16.87 1.74 2.87
C GLY A 500 -15.85 0.96 2.03
N GLN A 501 -16.13 0.75 0.75
CA GLN A 501 -15.21 0.09 -0.18
C GLN A 501 -13.95 0.93 -0.43
N ALA A 502 -14.05 2.26 -0.50
CA ALA A 502 -12.90 3.15 -0.63
C ALA A 502 -11.99 3.09 0.60
N LEU A 503 -12.57 3.07 1.82
CA LEU A 503 -11.82 2.93 3.07
C LEU A 503 -11.12 1.56 3.16
N LEU A 504 -11.79 0.48 2.74
CA LEU A 504 -11.21 -0.86 2.67
C LEU A 504 -10.05 -0.90 1.66
N ARG A 505 -10.21 -0.27 0.49
CA ARG A 505 -9.13 -0.12 -0.52
C ARG A 505 -7.94 0.63 0.05
N ALA A 506 -8.18 1.76 0.72
CA ALA A 506 -7.13 2.55 1.36
C ALA A 506 -6.37 1.70 2.39
N ALA A 507 -7.08 0.89 3.19
CA ALA A 507 -6.47 -0.02 4.16
C ALA A 507 -5.64 -1.17 3.56
N GLY A 508 -5.56 -1.28 2.23
CA GLY A 508 -4.80 -2.29 1.49
C GLY A 508 -5.61 -3.52 1.09
N LEU A 509 -6.92 -3.53 1.31
CA LEU A 509 -7.80 -4.63 0.86
C LEU A 509 -8.22 -4.45 -0.59
N VAL A 510 -8.72 -5.53 -1.18
CA VAL A 510 -9.30 -5.49 -2.52
C VAL A 510 -10.81 -5.24 -2.38
N PRO A 511 -11.34 -4.13 -2.95
CA PRO A 511 -12.77 -3.88 -2.93
C PRO A 511 -13.53 -4.92 -3.76
N LEU A 512 -14.81 -5.10 -3.46
CA LEU A 512 -15.75 -5.98 -4.15
C LEU A 512 -16.14 -5.50 -5.55
N ARG A 513 -15.67 -4.33 -5.96
CA ARG A 513 -15.93 -3.75 -7.26
C ARG A 513 -14.88 -2.69 -7.59
N PRO A 514 -14.62 -2.40 -8.87
CA PRO A 514 -13.89 -1.20 -9.26
C PRO A 514 -14.56 0.04 -8.67
N LEU A 515 -13.76 0.98 -8.18
CA LEU A 515 -14.23 2.26 -7.66
C LEU A 515 -13.82 3.35 -8.65
N ASP A 516 -14.71 4.29 -8.90
CA ASP A 516 -14.38 5.48 -9.69
C ASP A 516 -13.47 6.38 -8.84
N ASP A 517 -12.28 6.70 -9.35
CA ASP A 517 -11.42 7.74 -8.79
C ASP A 517 -11.98 9.11 -9.20
N ARG A 518 -13.03 9.58 -8.53
CA ARG A 518 -13.61 10.93 -8.72
C ARG A 518 -13.25 11.86 -7.57
#